data_AF-A0A8B9K334-F1
#
_entry.id   AF-A0A8B9K334-F1
#
_cell.length_a   1.000
_cell.length_b   1.000
_cell.length_c   1.000
_cell.angle_alpha   90.00
_cell.angle_beta   90.00
_cell.angle_gamma   90.00
#
_symmetry.space_group_name_H-M   'P 1'
#
loop_
_entity.id
_entity.type
_entity.pdbx_description
1 polymer ?
#
loop_
_entity_poly.entity_id
_entity_poly.type
_entity_poly.pdbx_seq_one_letter_code
_entity_poly.pdbx_strand_id
1 'polypeptide(L)'
;INICLIIFIFDVCFIQESDYFTPQGEFRVDKAGSPTLLNCLMYKMSYYRFGEMQLDFRTPPGFDRTRNAEIGNKDIRLKHLEEAFTSEHWLVRIYRVKKQENRQALDHKLRNVAAKQKYTSKKTAKRKRGYVKNKLVLKKGKKLNKKSV
;
A
#
# COMPACT_ATOMS: atom_id res chain seq x y z
N ILE A 1 -16.06 -17.83 15.16
CA ILE A 1 -15.95 -19.01 14.25
C ILE A 1 -17.14 -19.09 13.29
N ASN A 2 -18.38 -18.83 13.72
CA ASN A 2 -19.57 -18.99 12.87
C ASN A 2 -19.94 -17.83 11.90
N ILE A 3 -19.25 -16.67 11.93
CA ILE A 3 -19.51 -15.59 10.94
C ILE A 3 -18.64 -15.71 9.69
N CYS A 4 -17.43 -16.30 9.79
CA CYS A 4 -16.55 -16.45 8.64
C CYS A 4 -17.00 -17.57 7.67
N LEU A 5 -17.72 -18.59 8.17
CA LEU A 5 -18.13 -19.73 7.34
C LEU A 5 -19.31 -19.40 6.41
N ILE A 6 -20.20 -18.50 6.83
CA ILE A 6 -21.38 -18.09 6.03
C ILE A 6 -20.97 -17.20 4.84
N ILE A 7 -19.92 -16.39 4.99
CA ILE A 7 -19.38 -15.57 3.89
C ILE A 7 -18.75 -16.48 2.82
N PHE A 8 -18.00 -17.51 3.24
CA PHE A 8 -17.36 -18.44 2.29
C PHE A 8 -18.33 -19.29 1.47
N ILE A 9 -19.57 -19.52 1.92
CA ILE A 9 -20.57 -20.31 1.17
C ILE A 9 -21.35 -19.45 0.16
N PHE A 10 -21.53 -18.15 0.43
CA PHE A 10 -22.24 -17.25 -0.49
C PHE A 10 -21.34 -16.65 -1.59
N ASP A 11 -20.01 -16.57 -1.37
CA ASP A 11 -19.07 -16.03 -2.37
C ASP A 11 -18.71 -17.00 -3.50
N VAL A 12 -18.97 -18.31 -3.38
CA VAL A 12 -18.56 -19.30 -4.40
C VAL A 12 -19.33 -19.16 -5.71
N CYS A 13 -20.56 -18.61 -5.69
CA CYS A 13 -21.38 -18.45 -6.89
C CYS A 13 -20.84 -17.40 -7.89
N PHE A 14 -19.99 -16.47 -7.42
CA PHE A 14 -19.37 -15.44 -8.27
C PHE A 14 -18.03 -15.88 -8.90
N ILE A 15 -17.56 -17.09 -8.58
CA ILE A 15 -16.24 -17.55 -9.01
C ILE A 15 -16.40 -18.36 -10.29
N GLN A 16 -15.93 -17.81 -11.41
CA GLN A 16 -15.85 -18.54 -12.67
C GLN A 16 -14.41 -18.98 -12.93
N GLU A 17 -14.22 -20.28 -13.18
CA GLU A 17 -12.89 -20.86 -13.43
C GLU A 17 -12.25 -20.29 -14.70
N SER A 18 -13.08 -20.05 -15.73
CA SER A 18 -12.67 -19.44 -17.01
C SER A 18 -11.94 -18.12 -16.84
N ASP A 19 -12.29 -17.33 -15.83
CA ASP A 19 -11.72 -16.00 -15.62
C ASP A 19 -10.28 -16.04 -15.13
N TYR A 20 -9.80 -17.20 -14.64
CA TYR A 20 -8.42 -17.35 -14.18
C TYR A 20 -7.44 -17.73 -15.30
N PHE A 21 -7.95 -18.17 -16.45
CA PHE A 21 -7.13 -18.52 -17.60
C PHE A 21 -6.86 -17.32 -18.50
N THR A 22 -5.80 -17.40 -19.30
CA THR A 22 -5.57 -16.45 -20.38
C THR A 22 -6.61 -16.66 -21.50
N PRO A 23 -6.76 -15.71 -22.45
CA PRO A 23 -7.61 -15.93 -23.64
C PRO A 23 -7.23 -17.16 -24.46
N GLN A 24 -5.99 -17.63 -24.32
CA GLN A 24 -5.47 -18.85 -24.94
C GLN A 24 -5.79 -20.12 -24.14
N GLY A 25 -6.39 -20.00 -22.96
CA GLY A 25 -6.69 -21.12 -22.06
C GLY A 25 -5.50 -21.58 -21.20
N GLU A 26 -4.41 -20.82 -21.16
CA GLU A 26 -3.21 -21.20 -20.39
C GLU A 26 -3.30 -20.67 -18.95
N PHE A 27 -2.85 -21.46 -17.98
CA PHE A 27 -2.72 -21.02 -16.59
C PHE A 27 -1.34 -20.43 -16.35
N ARG A 28 -1.22 -19.09 -16.42
CA ARG A 28 0.06 -18.38 -16.32
C ARG A 28 0.09 -17.40 -15.15
N VAL A 29 1.26 -17.32 -14.53
CA VAL A 29 1.53 -16.50 -13.32
C VAL A 29 2.40 -15.27 -13.65
N ASP A 30 2.87 -15.24 -14.90
CA ASP A 30 3.61 -14.15 -15.51
C ASP A 30 2.73 -12.90 -15.71
N LYS A 31 3.32 -11.85 -16.31
CA LYS A 31 2.59 -10.65 -16.73
C LYS A 31 1.44 -10.92 -17.71
N ALA A 32 1.52 -12.03 -18.45
CA ALA A 32 0.50 -12.47 -19.39
C ALA A 32 -0.66 -13.23 -18.70
N GLY A 33 -0.58 -13.50 -17.39
CA GLY A 33 -1.66 -14.12 -16.64
C GLY A 33 -2.91 -13.26 -16.59
N SER A 34 -4.06 -13.89 -16.33
CA SER A 34 -5.33 -13.16 -16.20
C SER A 34 -5.28 -12.09 -15.10
N PRO A 35 -5.86 -10.90 -15.32
CA PRO A 35 -5.96 -9.87 -14.28
C PRO A 35 -6.74 -10.35 -13.05
N THR A 36 -7.67 -11.30 -13.21
CA THR A 36 -8.43 -11.90 -12.09
C THR A 36 -7.50 -12.73 -11.21
N LEU A 37 -6.63 -13.53 -11.81
CA LEU A 37 -5.63 -14.33 -11.09
C LEU A 37 -4.61 -13.44 -10.38
N LEU A 38 -4.05 -12.43 -11.06
CA LEU A 38 -3.08 -11.51 -10.47
C LEU A 38 -3.67 -10.67 -9.32
N ASN A 39 -4.98 -10.49 -9.30
CA ASN A 39 -5.69 -9.77 -8.24
C ASN A 39 -6.25 -10.65 -7.12
N CYS A 40 -6.24 -11.97 -7.27
CA CYS A 40 -6.85 -12.87 -6.31
C CYS A 40 -6.11 -12.83 -4.96
N LEU A 41 -6.85 -13.11 -3.88
CA LEU A 41 -6.30 -13.05 -2.53
C LEU A 41 -5.16 -14.05 -2.34
N MET A 42 -5.32 -15.26 -2.89
CA MET A 42 -4.30 -16.32 -2.83
C MET A 42 -2.98 -15.86 -3.45
N TYR A 43 -3.02 -15.30 -4.67
CA TYR A 43 -1.82 -14.82 -5.37
C TYR A 43 -1.13 -13.72 -4.57
N LYS A 44 -1.90 -12.77 -4.04
CA LYS A 44 -1.38 -11.65 -3.25
C LYS A 44 -0.75 -12.09 -1.93
N MET A 45 -1.29 -13.12 -1.29
CA MET A 45 -0.70 -13.70 -0.07
C MET A 45 0.56 -14.50 -0.40
N SER A 46 0.52 -15.42 -1.37
CA SER A 46 1.68 -16.28 -1.68
C SER A 46 2.89 -15.50 -2.21
N TYR A 47 2.68 -14.43 -2.98
CA TYR A 47 3.77 -13.64 -3.60
C TYR A 47 4.02 -12.28 -2.92
N TYR A 48 3.52 -12.07 -1.70
CA TYR A 48 3.80 -10.85 -0.95
C TYR A 48 5.32 -10.65 -0.77
N ARG A 49 5.84 -9.50 -1.24
CA ARG A 49 7.26 -9.11 -1.25
C ARG A 49 8.21 -10.07 -1.98
N PHE A 50 7.68 -10.99 -2.78
CA PHE A 50 8.50 -11.96 -3.49
C PHE A 50 9.27 -11.33 -4.66
N GLY A 51 8.81 -10.19 -5.20
CA GLY A 51 9.45 -9.52 -6.33
C GLY A 51 10.88 -9.01 -6.08
N GLU A 52 11.24 -8.75 -4.82
CA GLU A 52 12.58 -8.31 -4.42
C GLU A 52 13.48 -9.50 -4.05
N MET A 53 12.93 -10.72 -3.98
CA MET A 53 13.61 -11.89 -3.48
C MET A 53 14.36 -12.59 -4.62
N GLN A 54 15.65 -12.82 -4.41
CA GLN A 54 16.51 -13.53 -5.34
C GLN A 54 16.95 -14.85 -4.70
N LEU A 55 16.38 -15.96 -5.18
CA LEU A 55 16.69 -17.32 -4.73
C LEU A 55 18.02 -17.83 -5.29
N ASP A 56 18.33 -17.53 -6.55
CA ASP A 56 19.60 -17.90 -7.19
C ASP A 56 20.29 -16.68 -7.77
N PHE A 57 21.62 -16.68 -7.71
CA PHE A 57 22.44 -15.64 -8.34
C PHE A 57 22.26 -15.54 -9.87
N ARG A 58 21.81 -16.63 -10.51
CA ARG A 58 21.62 -16.72 -11.96
C ARG A 58 20.19 -16.44 -12.42
N THR A 59 19.20 -16.46 -11.53
CA THR A 59 17.80 -16.21 -11.87
C THR A 59 17.43 -14.76 -11.57
N PRO A 60 16.51 -14.17 -12.36
CA PRO A 60 16.02 -12.82 -12.08
C PRO A 60 15.26 -12.79 -10.74
N PRO A 61 15.20 -11.63 -10.06
CA PRO A 61 14.45 -11.48 -8.81
C PRO A 61 12.95 -11.69 -9.05
N GLY A 62 12.29 -12.40 -8.14
CA GLY A 62 10.88 -12.77 -8.29
C GLY A 62 10.62 -13.92 -9.26
N PHE A 63 11.56 -14.86 -9.37
CA PHE A 63 11.41 -16.07 -10.17
C PHE A 63 10.86 -17.23 -9.33
N ASP A 64 9.76 -17.83 -9.78
CA ASP A 64 9.16 -19.01 -9.14
C ASP A 64 9.76 -20.29 -9.75
N ARG A 65 10.54 -21.03 -8.96
CA ARG A 65 11.19 -22.28 -9.38
C ARG A 65 10.21 -23.41 -9.69
N THR A 66 9.04 -23.44 -9.07
CA THR A 66 8.08 -24.53 -9.28
C THR A 66 7.37 -24.39 -10.62
N ARG A 67 7.20 -23.15 -11.09
CA ARG A 67 6.48 -22.80 -12.31
C ARG A 67 7.40 -22.35 -13.45
N ASN A 68 8.69 -22.19 -13.16
CA ASN A 68 9.73 -21.71 -14.07
C ASN A 68 9.35 -20.38 -14.77
N ALA A 69 8.74 -19.48 -13.99
CA ALA A 69 8.08 -18.28 -14.48
C ALA A 69 8.48 -17.05 -13.64
N GLU A 70 8.58 -15.88 -14.29
CA GLU A 70 8.82 -14.61 -13.60
C GLU A 70 7.48 -14.00 -13.22
N ILE A 71 7.32 -13.68 -11.94
CA ILE A 71 6.05 -13.17 -11.41
C ILE A 71 5.68 -11.84 -12.08
N GLY A 72 4.43 -11.78 -12.57
CA GLY A 72 3.92 -10.62 -13.28
C GLY A 72 3.86 -9.34 -12.43
N ASN A 73 3.31 -9.44 -11.22
CA ASN A 73 3.14 -8.31 -10.31
C ASN A 73 4.08 -8.40 -9.11
N LYS A 74 5.13 -7.57 -9.11
CA LYS A 74 6.14 -7.54 -8.04
C LYS A 74 5.72 -6.67 -6.85
N ASP A 75 4.92 -5.63 -7.09
CA ASP A 75 4.52 -4.64 -6.09
C ASP A 75 3.14 -4.93 -5.50
N ILE A 76 3.07 -5.96 -4.66
CA ILE A 76 1.83 -6.37 -4.01
C ILE A 76 1.68 -5.68 -2.66
N ARG A 77 0.56 -4.98 -2.43
CA ARG A 77 0.22 -4.37 -1.14
C ARG A 77 -1.05 -4.96 -0.56
N LEU A 78 -0.98 -5.41 0.70
CA LEU A 78 -2.11 -5.93 1.45
C LEU A 78 -2.73 -4.82 2.32
N LYS A 79 -4.03 -4.57 2.12
CA LYS A 79 -4.76 -3.55 2.90
C LYS A 79 -5.16 -4.10 4.27
N HIS A 80 -5.97 -5.16 4.27
CA HIS A 80 -6.60 -5.72 5.47
C HIS A 80 -5.82 -6.86 6.12
N LEU A 81 -4.76 -7.35 5.49
CA LEU A 81 -3.89 -8.40 6.02
C LEU A 81 -2.51 -7.83 6.32
N GLU A 82 -1.84 -8.44 7.28
CA GLU A 82 -0.41 -8.23 7.55
C GLU A 82 0.27 -9.56 7.80
N GLU A 83 1.54 -9.63 7.41
CA GLU A 83 2.40 -10.79 7.61
C GLU A 83 2.73 -10.92 9.10
N ALA A 84 2.37 -12.06 9.70
CA ALA A 84 2.66 -12.36 11.10
C ALA A 84 3.91 -13.23 11.24
N PHE A 85 4.10 -14.18 10.31
CA PHE A 85 5.25 -15.07 10.28
C PHE A 85 5.49 -15.57 8.85
N THR A 86 6.77 -15.70 8.48
CA THR A 86 7.21 -16.37 7.25
C THR A 86 8.39 -17.25 7.60
N SER A 87 8.35 -18.51 7.16
CA SER A 87 9.45 -19.46 7.32
C SER A 87 10.69 -19.06 6.51
N GLU A 88 11.87 -19.54 6.88
CA GLU A 88 13.14 -19.26 6.19
C GLU A 88 13.12 -19.58 4.69
N HIS A 89 12.59 -20.74 4.31
CA HIS A 89 12.48 -21.17 2.91
C HIS A 89 11.13 -20.79 2.27
N TRP A 90 10.36 -19.92 2.92
CA TRP A 90 9.09 -19.39 2.41
C TRP A 90 8.04 -20.47 2.02
N LEU A 91 8.13 -21.65 2.64
CA LEU A 91 7.14 -22.73 2.49
C LEU A 91 5.84 -22.40 3.21
N VAL A 92 5.93 -21.76 4.38
CA VAL A 92 4.77 -21.40 5.21
C VAL A 92 4.75 -19.90 5.45
N ARG A 93 3.60 -19.28 5.15
CA ARG A 93 3.31 -17.87 5.40
C ARG A 93 2.03 -17.75 6.19
N ILE A 94 2.10 -17.06 7.32
CA ILE A 94 0.97 -16.86 8.22
C ILE A 94 0.62 -15.38 8.20
N TYR A 95 -0.63 -15.10 7.80
CA TYR A 95 -1.18 -13.76 7.77
C TYR A 95 -2.16 -13.57 8.92
N ARG A 96 -2.12 -12.40 9.55
CA ARG A 96 -3.16 -11.98 10.50
C ARG A 96 -4.05 -10.91 9.86
N VAL A 97 -5.34 -10.99 10.17
CA VAL A 97 -6.32 -10.00 9.72
C VAL A 97 -6.19 -8.76 10.60
N LYS A 98 -5.99 -7.60 9.97
CA LYS A 98 -5.98 -6.31 10.68
C LYS A 98 -7.37 -5.99 11.19
N LYS A 99 -7.43 -5.27 12.30
CA LYS A 99 -8.67 -4.67 12.78
C LYS A 99 -9.19 -3.68 11.74
N GLN A 100 -10.51 -3.53 11.69
CA GLN A 100 -11.16 -2.56 10.80
C GLN A 100 -10.64 -1.15 11.07
N GLU A 101 -10.59 -0.34 10.02
CA GLU A 101 -10.16 1.05 10.14
C GLU A 101 -11.12 1.84 11.03
N ASN A 102 -10.57 2.65 11.93
CA ASN A 102 -11.37 3.42 12.88
C ASN A 102 -12.21 4.53 12.23
N ARG A 103 -11.88 4.93 10.99
CA ARG A 103 -12.57 6.00 10.26
C ARG A 103 -12.65 5.65 8.78
N GLN A 104 -13.80 5.95 8.17
CA GLN A 104 -13.96 5.83 6.72
C GLN A 104 -13.26 7.02 6.04
N ALA A 105 -12.34 6.73 5.12
CA ALA A 105 -11.75 7.74 4.26
C ALA A 105 -12.73 8.12 3.14
N LEU A 106 -12.67 9.38 2.70
CA LEU A 106 -13.32 9.78 1.45
C LEU A 106 -12.53 9.22 0.27
N ASP A 107 -13.21 8.46 -0.59
CA ASP A 107 -12.61 7.87 -1.79
C ASP A 107 -12.17 8.94 -2.81
N HIS A 108 -12.90 10.05 -2.86
CA HIS A 108 -12.62 11.16 -3.75
C HIS A 108 -11.97 12.34 -3.02
N LYS A 109 -11.12 13.08 -3.75
CA LYS A 109 -10.54 14.33 -3.26
C LYS A 109 -11.64 15.36 -3.07
N LEU A 110 -11.52 16.16 -2.00
CA LEU A 110 -12.42 17.28 -1.74
C LEU A 110 -12.44 18.25 -2.92
N ARG A 111 -13.65 18.62 -3.37
CA ARG A 111 -13.86 19.58 -4.45
C ARG A 111 -13.27 20.93 -4.05
N ASN A 112 -12.38 21.49 -4.87
CA ASN A 112 -11.87 22.85 -4.69
C ASN A 112 -12.49 23.74 -5.78
N VAL A 113 -13.24 24.76 -5.37
CA VAL A 113 -13.93 25.70 -6.28
C VAL A 113 -13.03 26.86 -6.70
N ALA A 114 -12.00 27.19 -5.90
CA ALA A 114 -11.07 28.28 -6.16
C ALA A 114 -9.63 27.78 -6.34
N ALA A 115 -8.88 28.42 -7.23
CA ALA A 115 -7.46 28.16 -7.43
C ALA A 115 -6.67 28.51 -6.15
N LYS A 116 -6.25 27.49 -5.39
CA LYS A 116 -5.44 27.67 -4.18
C LYS A 116 -3.95 27.56 -4.53
N GLN A 117 -3.19 28.60 -4.18
CA GLN A 117 -1.73 28.51 -4.12
C GLN A 117 -1.34 27.48 -3.04
N LYS A 118 -0.70 26.38 -3.44
CA LYS A 118 -0.26 25.32 -2.52
C LYS A 118 0.91 25.84 -1.68
N TYR A 119 0.71 25.93 -0.37
CA TYR A 119 1.77 26.30 0.56
C TYR A 119 2.84 25.20 0.61
N THR A 120 4.10 25.57 0.38
CA THR A 120 5.24 24.65 0.53
C THR A 120 5.73 24.69 1.98
N SER A 121 5.90 23.52 2.58
CA SER A 121 6.38 23.43 3.96
C SER A 121 7.85 23.84 4.04
N LYS A 122 8.17 24.86 4.85
CA LYS A 122 9.55 25.23 5.21
C LYS A 122 10.05 24.50 6.48
N LYS A 123 9.43 23.38 6.85
CA LYS A 123 9.76 22.61 8.05
C LYS A 123 10.98 21.73 7.79
N THR A 124 11.99 21.84 8.65
CA THR A 124 13.19 20.98 8.64
C THR A 124 13.35 20.30 10.01
N ALA A 125 14.23 19.29 10.11
CA ALA A 125 14.51 18.62 11.37
C ALA A 125 14.90 19.60 12.50
N LYS A 126 15.66 20.65 12.16
CA LYS A 126 16.04 21.76 13.07
C LYS A 126 14.93 22.80 13.24
N ARG A 127 14.21 23.17 12.17
CA ARG A 127 13.15 24.18 12.20
C ARG A 127 11.77 23.53 12.15
N LYS A 128 11.20 23.24 13.33
CA LYS A 128 9.87 22.62 13.48
C LYS A 128 8.69 23.61 13.52
N ARG A 129 8.93 24.91 13.27
CA ARG A 129 7.91 25.97 13.37
C ARG A 129 6.94 25.96 12.17
N GLY A 130 5.63 25.98 12.46
CA GLY A 130 4.57 26.08 11.45
C GLY A 130 4.38 27.50 10.89
N TYR A 131 3.58 27.59 9.83
CA TYR A 131 3.16 28.84 9.20
C TYR A 131 1.67 29.07 9.42
N VAL A 132 1.30 30.28 9.83
CA VAL A 132 -0.08 30.72 10.04
C VAL A 132 -0.27 31.92 9.11
N LYS A 133 -1.30 31.89 8.26
CA LYS A 133 -1.54 32.92 7.23
C LYS A 133 -1.69 34.32 7.84
N ASN A 134 -2.54 34.46 8.87
CA ASN A 134 -2.85 35.74 9.52
C ASN A 134 -2.18 35.83 10.89
N LYS A 135 -0.85 35.73 10.93
CA LYS A 135 -0.11 35.83 12.20
C LYS A 135 0.21 37.27 12.55
N LEU A 136 -0.30 37.76 13.69
CA LEU A 136 0.06 39.07 14.23
C LEU A 136 1.55 39.12 14.58
N VAL A 137 2.25 40.17 14.15
CA VAL A 137 3.68 40.37 14.40
C VAL A 137 3.87 41.18 15.68
N LEU A 138 4.59 40.61 16.64
CA LEU A 138 5.02 41.33 17.84
C LEU A 138 6.04 42.41 17.46
N LYS A 139 5.63 43.68 17.48
CA LYS A 139 6.55 44.83 17.43
C LYS A 139 6.97 45.16 18.86
N LYS A 140 8.19 44.80 19.26
CA LYS A 140 8.78 45.29 20.53
C LYS A 140 9.22 46.74 20.34
N GLY A 141 8.74 47.64 21.19
CA GLY A 141 9.14 49.06 21.16
C GLY A 141 10.63 49.25 21.45
N LYS A 142 11.27 50.22 20.78
CA LYS A 142 12.62 50.68 21.13
C LYS A 142 12.52 51.59 22.37
N LYS A 143 13.28 51.28 23.42
CA LYS A 143 13.41 52.17 24.59
C LYS A 143 14.16 53.43 24.15
N LEU A 144 13.55 54.61 24.31
CA LEU A 144 14.20 55.89 24.06
C LEU A 144 15.32 56.08 25.09
N ASN A 145 16.53 56.37 24.62
CA ASN A 145 17.66 56.65 25.49
C ASN A 145 17.55 58.10 25.99
N LYS A 146 17.32 58.30 27.30
CA LYS A 146 17.32 59.64 27.89
C LYS A 146 18.73 60.23 27.74
N LYS A 147 18.88 61.30 26.95
CA LYS A 147 20.10 62.11 26.99
C LYS A 147 20.11 62.83 28.34
N SER A 148 21.13 62.59 29.15
CA SER A 148 21.43 63.42 30.32
C SER A 148 21.82 64.82 29.82
N VAL A 149 21.10 65.83 30.29
CA VAL A 149 21.47 67.24 30.17
C VAL A 149 22.60 67.53 31.16
#